data_AF-A0A2T1CID7-F1
#
_entry.id   AF-A0A2T1CID7-F1
#
_cell.length_a   1.000
_cell.length_b   1.000
_cell.length_c   1.000
_cell.angle_alpha   90.00
_cell.angle_beta   90.00
_cell.angle_gamma   90.00
#
_symmetry.space_group_name_H-M   'P 1'
#
loop_
_entity.id
_entity.type
_entity.pdbx_description
1 polymer ?
#
loop_
_entity_poly.entity_id
_entity_poly.type
_entity_poly.pdbx_seq_one_letter_code
_entity_poly.pdbx_strand_id
1 'polypeptide(L)'
;MKFQKQLHQIISSDEIIQNLPQIEIFFSAKDHNHFDRRLQQRAINWDMIKLALAYGKFQYHSQAQTWTLLDKSLKHTSYAKFIDKLRGLRIIATNFSLDESLRLSTAYWTYDLRK
;
A
#
# COMPACT_ATOMS: atom_id res chain seq x y z
N MET A 1 -14.43 9.37 8.74
CA MET A 1 -15.18 8.09 8.81
C MET A 1 -15.78 7.59 7.50
N LYS A 2 -16.40 8.42 6.63
CA LYS A 2 -17.05 7.91 5.39
C LYS A 2 -16.09 7.21 4.42
N PHE A 3 -14.90 7.76 4.23
CA PHE A 3 -13.92 7.23 3.27
C PHE A 3 -13.47 5.78 3.57
N GLN A 4 -13.00 5.50 4.79
CA GLN A 4 -12.47 4.18 5.13
C GLN A 4 -13.54 3.09 4.99
N LYS A 5 -14.76 3.36 5.44
CA LYS A 5 -15.89 2.43 5.27
C LYS A 5 -16.19 2.16 3.80
N GLN A 6 -16.25 3.21 2.98
CA GLN A 6 -16.49 3.06 1.54
C GLN A 6 -15.36 2.35 0.82
N LEU A 7 -14.10 2.61 1.20
CA LEU A 7 -12.95 1.92 0.65
C LEU A 7 -13.02 0.43 0.98
N HIS A 8 -13.26 0.11 2.25
CA HIS A 8 -13.38 -1.27 2.73
C HIS A 8 -14.45 -2.06 1.96
N GLN A 9 -15.63 -1.47 1.75
CA GLN A 9 -16.71 -2.10 0.98
C GLN A 9 -16.28 -2.48 -0.44
N ILE A 10 -15.59 -1.57 -1.15
CA ILE A 10 -15.14 -1.86 -2.53
C ILE A 10 -14.05 -2.94 -2.53
N ILE A 11 -13.11 -2.85 -1.59
CA ILE A 11 -12.01 -3.81 -1.48
C ILE A 11 -12.52 -5.21 -1.15
N SER A 12 -13.55 -5.34 -0.32
CA SER A 12 -14.08 -6.66 0.09
C SER A 12 -14.57 -7.51 -1.07
N SER A 13 -14.93 -6.91 -2.21
CA SER A 13 -15.38 -7.57 -3.43
C SER A 13 -14.37 -7.51 -4.58
N ASP A 14 -13.15 -7.03 -4.35
CA ASP A 14 -12.13 -6.86 -5.39
C ASP A 14 -11.26 -8.11 -5.52
N GLU A 15 -11.46 -8.84 -6.62
CA GLU A 15 -10.76 -10.11 -6.88
C GLU A 15 -9.24 -9.96 -6.97
N ILE A 16 -8.73 -8.82 -7.49
CA ILE A 16 -7.28 -8.60 -7.58
C ILE A 16 -6.69 -8.49 -6.18
N ILE A 17 -7.37 -7.79 -5.28
CA ILE A 17 -6.93 -7.64 -3.90
C ILE A 17 -7.05 -8.95 -3.12
N GLN A 18 -8.09 -9.74 -3.37
CA GLN A 18 -8.26 -11.05 -2.73
C GLN A 18 -7.17 -12.05 -3.12
N ASN A 19 -6.58 -11.90 -4.31
CA ASN A 19 -5.50 -12.75 -4.83
C ASN A 19 -4.09 -12.23 -4.52
N LEU A 20 -3.94 -11.22 -3.64
CA LEU A 20 -2.61 -10.77 -3.21
C LEU A 20 -1.86 -11.89 -2.47
N PRO A 21 -0.52 -11.97 -2.61
CA PRO A 21 0.27 -12.92 -1.85
C PRO A 21 0.19 -12.61 -0.35
N GLN A 22 0.65 -13.55 0.47
CA GLN A 22 0.76 -13.32 1.91
C GLN A 22 1.63 -12.08 2.19
N ILE A 23 1.10 -11.18 3.00
CA ILE A 23 1.76 -9.93 3.37
C ILE A 23 2.25 -10.04 4.81
N GLU A 24 3.54 -9.85 5.00
CA GLU A 24 4.19 -9.83 6.30
C GLU A 24 4.74 -8.44 6.59
N ILE A 25 4.81 -8.06 7.87
CA ILE A 25 5.49 -6.83 8.27
C ILE A 25 6.94 -7.19 8.61
N PHE A 26 7.89 -6.45 8.04
CA PHE A 26 9.27 -6.53 8.44
C PHE A 26 9.46 -5.81 9.79
N PHE A 27 9.91 -6.57 10.78
CA PHE A 27 10.25 -6.07 12.11
C PHE A 27 11.76 -6.06 12.28
N SER A 28 12.30 -4.94 12.77
CA SER A 28 13.69 -4.93 13.24
C SER A 28 13.73 -5.32 14.71
N ALA A 29 14.76 -6.07 15.13
CA ALA A 29 14.93 -6.47 16.53
C ALA A 29 14.97 -5.27 17.51
N LYS A 30 15.30 -4.07 17.00
CA LYS A 30 15.40 -2.83 17.79
C LYS A 30 14.06 -2.09 17.92
N ASP A 31 13.18 -2.18 16.92
CA ASP A 31 11.87 -1.52 16.91
C ASP A 31 10.87 -2.39 16.14
N HIS A 32 10.13 -3.21 16.89
CA HIS A 32 9.07 -4.07 16.37
C HIS A 32 7.82 -3.29 15.99
N ASN A 33 7.62 -2.07 16.52
CA ASN A 33 6.39 -1.31 16.26
C ASN A 33 6.60 -0.16 15.27
N HIS A 34 7.79 -0.09 14.64
CA HIS A 34 8.13 1.00 13.73
C HIS A 34 7.12 1.15 12.61
N PHE A 35 6.76 0.04 11.94
CA PHE A 35 5.85 0.05 10.81
C PHE A 35 4.46 0.56 11.22
N ASP A 36 3.86 -0.05 12.25
CA ASP A 36 2.53 0.33 12.74
C ASP A 36 2.47 1.78 13.21
N ARG A 37 3.51 2.24 13.91
CA ARG A 37 3.63 3.64 14.34
C ARG A 37 3.66 4.59 13.13
N ARG A 38 4.38 4.24 12.06
CA ARG A 38 4.40 5.03 10.82
C ARG A 38 3.04 5.05 10.12
N LEU A 39 2.33 3.93 10.11
CA LEU A 39 0.96 3.87 9.56
C LEU A 39 0.03 4.81 10.31
N GLN A 40 0.04 4.74 11.64
CA GLN A 40 -0.78 5.60 12.51
C GLN A 40 -0.46 7.08 12.29
N GLN A 41 0.82 7.47 12.36
CA GLN A 41 1.26 8.86 12.17
C GLN A 41 0.88 9.44 10.79
N ARG A 42 0.73 8.59 9.78
CA ARG A 42 0.43 8.99 8.40
C ARG A 42 -1.03 8.75 7.99
N ALA A 43 -1.86 8.28 8.93
CA ALA A 43 -3.25 7.88 8.71
C ALA A 43 -3.41 6.88 7.55
N ILE A 44 -2.46 5.94 7.42
CA ILE A 44 -2.48 4.85 6.43
C ILE A 44 -3.09 3.61 7.09
N ASN A 45 -3.99 2.91 6.40
CA ASN A 45 -4.58 1.67 6.88
C ASN A 45 -4.29 0.51 5.93
N TRP A 46 -4.63 -0.71 6.34
CA TRP A 46 -4.39 -1.93 5.57
C TRP A 46 -5.10 -1.98 4.22
N ASP A 47 -6.32 -1.45 4.15
CA ASP A 47 -7.07 -1.34 2.90
C ASP A 47 -6.32 -0.49 1.85
N MET A 48 -5.74 0.65 2.28
CA MET A 48 -4.90 1.47 1.42
C MET A 48 -3.63 0.73 0.97
N ILE A 49 -3.00 -0.04 1.87
CA ILE A 49 -1.80 -0.82 1.56
C ILE A 49 -2.11 -1.87 0.49
N LYS A 50 -3.15 -2.68 0.71
CA LYS A 50 -3.59 -3.71 -0.25
C LYS A 50 -3.89 -3.11 -1.61
N LEU A 51 -4.60 -1.99 -1.64
CA LEU A 51 -4.88 -1.29 -2.88
C LEU A 51 -3.60 -0.84 -3.60
N ALA A 52 -2.61 -0.31 -2.85
CA ALA A 52 -1.34 0.10 -3.43
C ALA A 52 -0.54 -1.08 -3.98
N LEU A 53 -0.55 -2.24 -3.32
CA LEU A 53 0.09 -3.45 -3.82
C LEU A 53 -0.58 -3.97 -5.10
N ALA A 54 -1.92 -3.93 -5.17
CA ALA A 54 -2.69 -4.41 -6.30
C ALA A 54 -2.61 -3.50 -7.55
N TYR A 55 -2.74 -2.18 -7.36
CA TYR A 55 -2.91 -1.23 -8.47
C TYR A 55 -1.75 -0.23 -8.61
N GLY A 56 -0.84 -0.17 -7.64
CA GLY A 56 0.27 0.75 -7.66
C GLY A 56 1.24 0.46 -8.80
N LYS A 57 1.86 1.50 -9.33
CA LYS A 57 2.97 1.34 -10.26
C LYS A 57 4.12 0.65 -9.54
N PHE A 58 4.41 -0.59 -9.94
CA PHE A 58 5.54 -1.37 -9.45
C PHE A 58 6.87 -0.82 -9.97
N GLN A 59 7.87 -0.75 -9.10
CA GLN A 59 9.27 -0.48 -9.44
C GLN A 59 10.18 -1.30 -8.52
N TYR A 60 11.24 -1.86 -9.09
CA TYR A 60 12.29 -2.56 -8.35
C TYR A 60 13.60 -1.78 -8.46
N HIS A 61 14.18 -1.40 -7.33
CA HIS A 61 15.45 -0.65 -7.29
C HIS A 61 16.17 -0.87 -5.94
N SER A 62 17.50 -0.94 -5.94
CA SER A 62 18.31 -1.12 -4.72
C SER A 62 17.84 -2.26 -3.81
N GLN A 63 17.49 -3.42 -4.38
CA GLN A 63 16.98 -4.59 -3.64
C GLN A 63 15.65 -4.36 -2.89
N ALA A 64 14.92 -3.30 -3.25
CA ALA A 64 13.62 -2.97 -2.70
C ALA A 64 12.55 -2.95 -3.80
N GLN A 65 11.40 -3.52 -3.48
CA GLN A 65 10.20 -3.46 -4.29
C GLN A 65 9.34 -2.30 -3.81
N THR A 66 8.84 -1.50 -4.74
CA THR A 66 8.01 -0.34 -4.42
C THR A 66 6.76 -0.31 -5.28
N TRP A 67 5.66 0.09 -4.67
CA TRP A 67 4.39 0.33 -5.36
C TRP A 67 3.93 1.73 -5.04
N THR A 68 3.69 2.53 -6.07
CA THR A 68 3.19 3.90 -5.90
C THR A 68 1.82 4.06 -6.56
N LEU A 69 0.81 4.48 -5.80
CA LEU A 69 -0.49 4.86 -6.36
C LEU A 69 -0.35 6.18 -7.12
N LEU A 70 -0.62 6.12 -8.42
CA LEU A 70 -0.68 7.27 -9.30
C LEU A 70 -2.12 7.47 -9.76
N ASP A 71 -2.49 8.70 -10.16
CA ASP A 71 -3.83 8.98 -10.67
C ASP A 71 -4.21 8.05 -11.82
N LYS A 72 -3.26 7.82 -12.75
CA LYS A 72 -3.44 6.90 -13.87
C LYS A 72 -3.66 5.44 -13.46
N SER A 73 -3.17 5.02 -12.29
CA SER A 73 -3.38 3.67 -11.76
C SER A 73 -4.84 3.45 -11.33
N LEU A 74 -5.53 4.52 -10.93
CA LEU A 74 -6.89 4.44 -10.38
C LEU A 74 -7.96 5.00 -11.32
N LYS A 75 -7.57 5.72 -12.38
CA LYS A 75 -8.50 6.43 -13.28
C LYS A 75 -9.56 5.52 -13.91
N HIS A 76 -9.23 4.26 -14.15
CA HIS A 76 -10.12 3.27 -14.78
C HIS A 76 -10.58 2.17 -13.82
N THR A 77 -10.57 2.45 -12.51
CA THR A 77 -11.00 1.50 -11.48
C THR A 77 -12.12 2.10 -10.62
N SER A 78 -12.78 1.25 -9.83
CA SER A 78 -13.80 1.67 -8.84
C SER A 78 -13.26 2.66 -7.78
N TYR A 79 -11.95 2.84 -7.72
CA TYR A 79 -11.24 3.72 -6.79
C TYR A 79 -10.94 5.11 -7.37
N ALA A 80 -11.33 5.42 -8.62
CA ALA A 80 -11.12 6.72 -9.24
C ALA A 80 -11.61 7.89 -8.37
N LYS A 81 -12.75 7.72 -7.69
CA LYS A 81 -13.33 8.70 -6.74
C LYS A 81 -12.46 8.98 -5.50
N PHE A 82 -11.41 8.21 -5.29
CA PHE A 82 -10.50 8.32 -4.15
C PHE A 82 -9.08 8.75 -4.56
N ILE A 83 -8.86 9.13 -5.82
CA ILE A 83 -7.55 9.57 -6.33
C ILE A 83 -6.94 10.64 -5.43
N ASP A 84 -7.66 11.70 -5.05
CA ASP A 84 -7.13 12.79 -4.21
C ASP A 84 -6.65 12.33 -2.82
N LYS A 85 -7.23 11.23 -2.33
CA LYS A 85 -6.91 10.68 -1.01
C LYS A 85 -5.74 9.69 -1.07
N LEU A 86 -5.61 8.99 -2.20
CA LEU A 86 -4.71 7.85 -2.39
C LEU A 86 -3.49 8.16 -3.24
N ARG A 87 -3.50 9.25 -4.01
CA ARG A 87 -2.38 9.65 -4.86
C ARG A 87 -1.11 9.80 -4.03
N GLY A 88 -0.02 9.29 -4.58
CA GLY A 88 1.30 9.33 -3.95
C GLY A 88 1.49 8.35 -2.80
N LEU A 89 0.52 7.48 -2.46
CA LEU A 89 0.77 6.40 -1.50
C LEU A 89 1.84 5.49 -2.05
N ARG A 90 2.93 5.33 -1.30
CA ARG A 90 4.04 4.45 -1.66
C ARG A 90 4.25 3.40 -0.59
N ILE A 91 4.27 2.14 -1.03
CA ILE A 91 4.64 0.98 -0.21
C ILE A 91 6.03 0.52 -0.62
N ILE A 92 6.85 0.18 0.36
CA ILE A 92 8.16 -0.43 0.16
C ILE A 92 8.15 -1.80 0.83
N ALA A 93 8.52 -2.83 0.07
CA ALA A 93 8.81 -4.16 0.57
C ALA A 93 10.28 -4.52 0.31
N THR A 94 10.85 -5.27 1.24
CA THR A 94 12.13 -5.95 1.02
C THR A 94 11.88 -7.26 0.28
N ASN A 95 12.90 -7.75 -0.42
CA ASN A 95 12.79 -8.92 -1.30
C ASN A 95 12.12 -10.12 -0.63
N PHE A 96 11.46 -10.95 -1.46
CA PHE A 96 10.70 -12.12 -1.04
C PHE A 96 11.52 -13.00 -0.11
N SER A 97 10.90 -13.39 1.00
CA SER A 97 11.36 -14.53 1.79
C SER A 97 11.23 -15.79 0.94
N LEU A 98 11.91 -16.87 1.33
CA LEU A 98 11.87 -18.17 0.63
C LEU A 98 10.46 -18.76 0.47
N ASP A 99 9.47 -18.16 1.14
CA ASP A 99 8.05 -18.54 1.23
C ASP A 99 7.12 -17.70 0.33
N GLU A 100 7.66 -16.95 -0.65
CA GLU A 100 6.89 -16.08 -1.56
C GLU A 100 6.09 -14.96 -0.88
N SER A 101 6.32 -14.69 0.41
CA SER A 101 5.66 -13.61 1.12
C SER A 101 6.25 -12.23 0.82
N LEU A 102 5.37 -11.22 0.77
CA LEU A 102 5.76 -9.81 0.65
C LEU A 102 6.04 -9.22 2.03
N ARG A 103 7.32 -8.90 2.32
CA ARG A 103 7.73 -8.28 3.58
C ARG A 103 7.74 -6.76 3.50
N LEU A 104 6.72 -6.12 4.04
CA LEU A 104 6.56 -4.67 4.06
C LEU A 104 7.52 -4.03 5.06
N SER A 105 8.36 -3.11 4.56
CA SER A 105 9.31 -2.37 5.38
C SER A 105 8.75 -1.01 5.81
N THR A 106 8.07 -0.30 4.91
CA THR A 106 7.46 1.00 5.23
C THR A 106 6.38 1.40 4.24
N ALA A 107 5.51 2.32 4.66
CA ALA A 107 4.53 2.99 3.83
C ALA A 107 4.56 4.50 4.08
N TYR A 108 4.52 5.31 3.04
CA TYR A 108 4.52 6.77 3.15
C TYR A 108 3.85 7.47 1.98
N TRP A 109 3.57 8.75 2.17
CA TRP A 109 3.05 9.64 1.13
C TRP A 109 4.21 10.33 0.41
N THR A 110 4.32 10.12 -0.89
CA THR A 110 5.28 10.85 -1.74
C THR A 110 4.71 12.23 -2.03
N TYR A 111 5.13 13.24 -1.26
CA TYR A 111 4.53 14.58 -1.27
C TYR A 111 4.58 15.27 -2.64
N ASP A 112 5.61 15.03 -3.45
CA ASP A 112 5.72 15.59 -4.80
C ASP A 112 4.57 15.18 -5.72
N LEU A 113 3.94 14.02 -5.44
CA LEU A 113 2.82 13.46 -6.18
C LEU A 113 1.45 13.85 -5.59
N ARG A 114 1.41 14.59 -4.47
CA ARG A 114 0.17 15.01 -3.79
C ARG A 114 -0.26 16.44 -4.12
N LYS A 115 0.41 17.11 -5.06
CA LYS A 115 0.04 18.44 -5.54
C LYS A 115 -1.26 18.42 -6.33
#